data_AF-A0A2Z3GUX9-F1
#
_entry.id   AF-A0A2Z3GUX9-F1
#
_cell.length_a   1.000
_cell.length_b   1.000
_cell.length_c   1.000
_cell.angle_alpha   90.00
_cell.angle_beta   90.00
_cell.angle_gamma   90.00
#
_symmetry.space_group_name_H-M   'P 1'
#
loop_
_entity.id
_entity.type
_entity.pdbx_description
1 polymer ?
#
loop_
_entity_poly.entity_id
_entity_poly.type
_entity_poly.pdbx_seq_one_letter_code
_entity_poly.pdbx_strand_id
1 'polypeptide(L)'
;MKIYFLAASVALLAAAAPYQATAQSRRANRTTTGQAAPAATGTPTAPDNTPTPPADPNGKLDYRNPAADALIPVEAEKRQPITDDLQATVVELLELYHDAKQSHWNLRGPIYLPLHEQLQQYANQYLKYADIMAERVLQVGHPIDGRTAVVAANANLGEFPGGYLSDKQMLILMTERITTVAKRVRQRIDHLGKIDEVTSNQLQELSYVLDKQVWQFRVHMQ
;
A
#
# COMPACT_ATOMS: atom_id res chain seq x y z
N MET A 1 -2.22 -46.12 49.92
CA MET A 1 -2.44 -44.95 49.04
C MET A 1 -1.62 -45.15 47.77
N LYS A 2 -2.30 -45.21 46.61
CA LYS A 2 -1.82 -45.15 45.20
C LYS A 2 -0.92 -46.32 44.72
N ILE A 3 -1.48 -47.39 44.15
CA ILE A 3 -1.87 -47.63 42.73
C ILE A 3 -0.66 -47.91 41.82
N TYR A 4 -0.53 -49.18 41.43
CA TYR A 4 0.21 -49.64 40.24
C TYR A 4 -0.70 -49.47 39.00
N PHE A 5 -0.16 -49.01 37.87
CA PHE A 5 -0.14 -49.75 36.59
C PHE A 5 0.22 -48.88 35.37
N LEU A 6 0.92 -49.55 34.46
CA LEU A 6 1.01 -49.38 33.01
C LEU A 6 1.88 -48.25 32.41
N ALA A 7 3.07 -48.69 31.98
CA ALA A 7 3.79 -48.16 30.85
C ALA A 7 2.96 -48.28 29.56
N ALA A 8 2.95 -47.21 28.76
CA ALA A 8 2.59 -47.25 27.35
C ALA A 8 3.63 -46.41 26.58
N SER A 9 4.64 -47.09 26.04
CA SER A 9 5.56 -46.55 25.06
C SER A 9 4.83 -46.42 23.72
N VAL A 10 4.58 -45.20 23.26
CA VAL A 10 4.19 -44.94 21.87
C VAL A 10 5.44 -44.51 21.12
N ALA A 11 6.09 -45.48 20.47
CA ALA A 11 7.04 -45.21 19.41
C ALA A 11 6.26 -44.78 18.16
N LEU A 12 6.28 -43.50 17.83
CA LEU A 12 5.80 -43.02 16.54
C LEU A 12 6.93 -43.18 15.52
N LEU A 13 6.91 -44.29 14.79
CA LEU A 13 7.69 -44.45 13.56
C LEU A 13 7.05 -43.56 12.48
N ALA A 14 7.61 -42.39 12.22
CA ALA A 14 7.31 -41.63 11.01
C ALA A 14 8.34 -42.03 9.94
N ALA A 15 7.88 -42.82 8.96
CA ALA A 15 8.64 -43.15 7.78
C ALA A 15 8.92 -41.87 6.97
N ALA A 16 10.20 -41.52 6.80
CA ALA A 16 10.63 -40.48 5.89
C ALA A 16 10.51 -41.00 4.44
N ALA A 17 9.48 -40.55 3.72
CA ALA A 17 9.44 -40.68 2.27
C ALA A 17 10.29 -39.57 1.64
N PRO A 18 11.14 -39.87 0.64
CA PRO A 18 11.87 -38.83 -0.07
C PRO A 18 10.90 -37.98 -0.88
N TYR A 19 10.93 -36.66 -0.66
CA TYR A 19 10.22 -35.68 -1.47
C TYR A 19 10.87 -35.66 -2.87
N GLN A 20 10.38 -36.49 -3.79
CA GLN A 20 10.72 -36.39 -5.20
C GLN A 20 9.99 -35.19 -5.79
N ALA A 21 10.71 -34.08 -5.92
CA ALA A 21 10.23 -32.91 -6.65
C ALA A 21 10.17 -33.23 -8.15
N THR A 22 9.03 -33.66 -8.66
CA THR A 22 8.75 -33.61 -10.10
C THR A 22 8.31 -32.20 -10.46
N ALA A 23 9.29 -31.34 -10.76
CA ALA A 23 9.06 -30.11 -11.49
C ALA A 23 8.61 -30.47 -12.92
N GLN A 24 7.31 -30.61 -13.14
CA GLN A 24 6.77 -30.69 -14.49
C GLN A 24 6.81 -29.30 -15.11
N SER A 25 7.79 -29.10 -15.99
CA SER A 25 7.91 -27.98 -16.90
C SER A 25 6.65 -27.86 -17.78
N ARG A 26 5.69 -27.00 -17.41
CA ARG A 26 4.73 -26.47 -18.39
C ARG A 26 5.39 -25.35 -19.19
N ARG A 27 6.37 -25.71 -20.01
CA ARG A 27 6.92 -24.85 -21.06
C ARG A 27 7.28 -25.68 -22.29
N ALA A 28 6.28 -26.28 -22.92
CA ALA A 28 6.36 -26.75 -24.30
C ALA A 28 4.95 -27.15 -24.78
N ASN A 29 4.26 -26.22 -25.44
CA ASN A 29 3.37 -26.48 -26.58
C ASN A 29 2.74 -25.16 -27.03
N ARG A 30 3.47 -24.44 -27.89
CA ARG A 30 2.88 -23.41 -28.75
C ARG A 30 3.47 -23.56 -30.14
N THR A 31 3.01 -24.60 -30.85
CA THR A 31 3.19 -24.71 -32.29
C THR A 31 2.11 -23.84 -32.94
N THR A 32 2.56 -22.71 -33.48
CA THR A 32 2.02 -21.95 -34.62
C THR A 32 0.64 -22.34 -35.16
N THR A 33 -0.36 -21.51 -34.89
CA THR A 33 -1.23 -20.81 -35.88
C THR A 33 -2.20 -19.92 -35.10
N GLY A 34 -2.24 -18.63 -35.41
CA GLY A 34 -3.21 -17.68 -34.84
C GLY A 34 -2.57 -16.35 -34.50
N GLN A 35 -2.92 -15.34 -35.30
CA GLN A 35 -2.63 -13.91 -35.18
C GLN A 35 -2.11 -13.45 -33.81
N ALA A 36 -0.96 -12.78 -33.83
CA ALA A 36 -0.52 -11.94 -32.73
C ALA A 36 -1.66 -10.95 -32.41
N ALA A 37 -2.19 -11.02 -31.19
CA ALA A 37 -2.98 -9.93 -30.65
C ALA A 37 -2.09 -8.68 -30.66
N PRO A 38 -2.58 -7.52 -31.13
CA PRO A 38 -1.77 -6.32 -31.16
C PRO A 38 -1.38 -5.98 -29.72
N ALA A 39 -0.11 -5.63 -29.52
CA ALA A 39 0.34 -5.04 -28.27
C ALA A 39 -0.52 -3.81 -27.99
N ALA A 40 -1.17 -3.77 -26.83
CA ALA A 40 -1.92 -2.61 -26.39
C ALA A 40 -0.94 -1.45 -26.18
N THR A 41 -0.73 -0.63 -27.21
CA THR A 41 0.02 0.62 -27.18
C THR A 41 -0.82 1.75 -26.60
N GLY A 42 -1.57 1.47 -25.53
CA GLY A 42 -2.22 2.49 -24.73
C GLY A 42 -1.35 2.80 -23.54
N THR A 43 -0.91 4.06 -23.39
CA THR A 43 -0.51 4.56 -22.08
C THR A 43 -1.63 4.20 -21.10
N PRO A 44 -1.37 3.57 -19.94
CA PRO A 44 -2.42 3.32 -18.97
C PRO A 44 -3.02 4.67 -18.57
N THR A 45 -4.19 5.00 -19.10
CA THR A 45 -4.96 6.13 -18.60
C THR A 45 -5.33 5.80 -17.17
N ALA A 46 -5.03 6.71 -16.24
CA ALA A 46 -5.41 6.55 -14.84
C ALA A 46 -6.88 6.11 -14.77
N PRO A 47 -7.24 5.13 -13.91
CA PRO A 47 -8.61 4.65 -13.87
C PRO A 47 -9.57 5.79 -13.53
N ASP A 48 -10.65 5.90 -14.29
CA ASP A 48 -11.67 6.92 -14.09
C ASP A 48 -12.35 6.74 -12.72
N ASN A 49 -12.32 7.78 -11.87
CA ASN A 49 -12.98 7.81 -10.56
C ASN A 49 -14.44 8.32 -10.66
N THR A 50 -15.00 8.40 -11.87
CA THR A 50 -16.42 8.67 -12.07
C THR A 50 -17.25 7.53 -11.47
N PRO A 51 -18.24 7.82 -10.62
CA PRO A 51 -19.12 6.80 -10.08
C PRO A 51 -19.82 6.04 -11.21
N THR A 52 -19.70 4.72 -11.21
CA THR A 52 -20.52 3.81 -12.04
C THR A 52 -21.46 2.98 -11.15
N PRO A 53 -22.37 3.61 -10.39
CA PRO A 53 -23.30 2.88 -9.55
C PRO A 53 -24.24 2.02 -10.40
N PRO A 54 -24.82 0.95 -9.84
CA PRO A 54 -25.94 0.24 -10.48
C PRO A 54 -27.05 1.21 -10.87
N ALA A 55 -27.82 0.86 -11.90
CA ALA A 55 -28.98 1.67 -12.32
C ALA A 55 -29.92 1.91 -11.12
N ASP A 56 -30.37 3.16 -10.98
CA ASP A 56 -31.32 3.58 -9.95
C ASP A 56 -32.68 3.93 -10.58
N PRO A 57 -33.48 2.93 -11.00
CA PRO A 57 -34.74 3.17 -11.69
C PRO A 57 -35.78 3.90 -10.83
N ASN A 58 -35.57 3.99 -9.51
CA ASN A 58 -36.51 4.59 -8.57
C ASN A 58 -35.97 5.86 -7.89
N GLY A 59 -34.75 6.30 -8.21
CA GLY A 59 -34.10 7.47 -7.59
C GLY A 59 -33.86 7.31 -6.08
N LYS A 60 -33.71 6.07 -5.58
CA LYS A 60 -33.57 5.75 -4.15
C LYS A 60 -32.14 5.45 -3.69
N LEU A 61 -31.19 5.36 -4.63
CA LEU A 61 -29.79 5.04 -4.34
C LEU A 61 -28.95 6.31 -4.13
N ASP A 62 -29.45 7.49 -4.54
CA ASP A 62 -28.80 8.76 -4.28
C ASP A 62 -29.14 9.29 -2.88
N TYR A 63 -28.18 9.21 -1.97
CA TYR A 63 -28.28 9.76 -0.61
C TYR A 63 -27.77 11.21 -0.50
N ARG A 64 -27.46 11.89 -1.62
CA ARG A 64 -26.92 13.24 -1.58
C ARG A 64 -27.91 14.21 -0.95
N ASN A 65 -27.42 14.99 0.02
CA ASN A 65 -28.17 16.06 0.67
C ASN A 65 -27.51 17.41 0.36
N PRO A 66 -27.96 18.15 -0.66
CA PRO A 66 -27.38 19.44 -1.03
C PRO A 66 -27.40 20.49 0.10
N ALA A 67 -28.35 20.39 1.04
CA ALA A 67 -28.37 21.27 2.20
C ALA A 67 -27.22 20.99 3.17
N ALA A 68 -26.75 19.74 3.24
CA ALA A 68 -25.57 19.37 4.01
C ALA A 68 -24.27 19.80 3.33
N ASP A 69 -24.23 19.89 1.99
CA ASP A 69 -23.05 20.38 1.25
C ASP A 69 -22.68 21.83 1.66
N ALA A 70 -23.64 22.62 2.15
CA ALA A 70 -23.41 23.96 2.68
C ALA A 70 -22.63 23.97 4.02
N LEU A 71 -22.48 22.82 4.68
CA LEU A 71 -21.74 22.66 5.94
C LEU A 71 -20.28 22.22 5.74
N ILE A 72 -19.85 22.00 4.50
CA ILE A 72 -18.45 21.66 4.20
C ILE A 72 -17.56 22.84 4.65
N PRO A 73 -16.57 22.61 5.53
CA PRO A 73 -15.87 23.68 6.24
C PRO A 73 -14.81 24.42 5.39
N VAL A 74 -14.78 24.17 4.08
CA VAL A 74 -13.78 24.68 3.14
C VAL A 74 -14.48 25.24 1.91
N GLU A 75 -14.02 26.41 1.44
CA GLU A 75 -14.56 27.06 0.24
C GLU A 75 -14.40 26.21 -1.01
N ALA A 76 -15.39 26.29 -1.91
CA ALA A 76 -15.50 25.38 -3.05
C ALA A 76 -14.24 25.33 -3.93
N GLU A 77 -13.62 26.48 -4.18
CA GLU A 77 -12.42 26.62 -5.01
C GLU A 77 -11.16 25.98 -4.39
N LYS A 78 -11.14 25.74 -3.07
CA LYS A 78 -10.01 25.15 -2.35
C LYS A 78 -10.08 23.62 -2.26
N ARG A 79 -11.27 23.03 -2.47
CA ARG A 79 -11.52 21.60 -2.28
C ARG A 79 -10.75 20.74 -3.27
N GLN A 80 -10.68 21.16 -4.55
CA GLN A 80 -9.99 20.39 -5.58
C GLN A 80 -8.46 20.31 -5.33
N PRO A 81 -7.74 21.43 -5.08
CA PRO A 81 -6.32 21.35 -4.74
C PRO A 81 -6.01 20.46 -3.52
N ILE A 82 -6.84 20.52 -2.47
CA ILE A 82 -6.72 19.64 -1.30
C ILE A 82 -6.89 18.17 -1.72
N THR A 83 -7.91 17.90 -2.53
CA THR A 83 -8.22 16.55 -3.01
C THR A 83 -7.08 15.99 -3.83
N ASP A 84 -6.49 16.76 -4.74
CA ASP A 84 -5.40 16.30 -5.61
C ASP A 84 -4.17 15.89 -4.80
N ASP A 85 -3.75 16.73 -3.83
CA ASP A 85 -2.59 16.46 -2.99
C ASP A 85 -2.82 15.28 -2.04
N LEU A 86 -4.00 15.17 -1.46
CA LEU A 86 -4.35 14.06 -0.59
C LEU A 86 -4.57 12.76 -1.36
N GLN A 87 -5.16 12.80 -2.56
CA GLN A 87 -5.31 11.64 -3.43
C GLN A 87 -3.96 11.06 -3.81
N ALA A 88 -3.00 11.91 -4.18
CA ALA A 88 -1.63 11.49 -4.47
C ALA A 88 -0.95 10.91 -3.22
N THR A 89 -1.20 11.49 -2.04
CA THR A 89 -0.66 10.99 -0.76
C THR A 89 -1.23 9.62 -0.39
N VAL A 90 -2.55 9.42 -0.54
CA VAL A 90 -3.23 8.16 -0.22
C VAL A 90 -2.67 7.01 -1.08
N VAL A 91 -2.56 7.20 -2.39
CA VAL A 91 -2.05 6.12 -3.27
C VAL A 91 -0.59 5.78 -2.97
N GLU A 92 0.25 6.77 -2.65
CA GLU A 92 1.65 6.55 -2.26
C GLU A 92 1.77 5.79 -0.94
N LEU A 93 0.91 6.09 0.05
CA LEU A 93 0.90 5.37 1.32
C LEU A 93 0.38 3.94 1.17
N LEU A 94 -0.62 3.71 0.31
CA LEU A 94 -1.11 2.36 0.01
C LEU A 94 -0.04 1.52 -0.72
N GLU A 95 0.71 2.12 -1.63
CA GLU A 95 1.86 1.45 -2.26
C GLU A 95 2.96 1.12 -1.25
N LEU A 96 3.33 2.07 -0.37
CA LEU A 96 4.30 1.81 0.70
C LEU A 96 3.83 0.72 1.67
N TYR A 97 2.52 0.62 1.94
CA TYR A 97 1.94 -0.48 2.70
C TYR A 97 2.20 -1.83 2.01
N HIS A 98 1.95 -1.91 0.69
CA HIS A 98 2.20 -3.12 -0.08
C HIS A 98 3.68 -3.49 -0.07
N ASP A 99 4.58 -2.54 -0.28
CA ASP A 99 6.03 -2.77 -0.25
C ASP A 99 6.52 -3.23 1.11
N ALA A 100 6.02 -2.63 2.18
CA ALA A 100 6.38 -2.99 3.54
C ALA A 100 5.94 -4.42 3.86
N LYS A 101 4.73 -4.82 3.44
CA LYS A 101 4.25 -6.21 3.61
C LYS A 101 5.01 -7.19 2.73
N GLN A 102 5.27 -6.83 1.48
CA GLN A 102 6.07 -7.63 0.55
C GLN A 102 7.47 -7.88 1.12
N SER A 103 8.12 -6.85 1.65
CA SER A 103 9.41 -6.92 2.34
C SER A 103 9.32 -7.75 3.62
N HIS A 104 8.31 -7.50 4.45
CA HIS A 104 8.11 -8.20 5.73
C HIS A 104 8.01 -9.73 5.54
N TRP A 105 7.34 -10.19 4.49
CA TRP A 105 7.23 -11.63 4.20
C TRP A 105 8.48 -12.23 3.57
N ASN A 106 9.21 -11.46 2.76
CA ASN A 106 10.25 -12.00 1.88
C ASN A 106 11.69 -11.56 2.25
N LEU A 107 11.86 -10.88 3.38
CA LEU A 107 13.15 -10.50 3.92
C LEU A 107 13.96 -11.72 4.41
N ARG A 108 15.26 -11.75 4.12
CA ARG A 108 16.24 -12.69 4.67
C ARG A 108 17.54 -11.97 5.02
N GLY A 109 18.17 -12.35 6.13
CA GLY A 109 19.49 -11.83 6.49
C GLY A 109 19.76 -11.90 8.00
N PRO A 110 21.00 -11.60 8.43
CA PRO A 110 21.40 -11.62 9.83
C PRO A 110 20.50 -10.79 10.77
N ILE A 111 19.93 -9.68 10.28
CA ILE A 111 19.05 -8.79 11.06
C ILE A 111 17.57 -8.94 10.69
N TYR A 112 17.17 -10.12 10.19
CA TYR A 112 15.80 -10.41 9.75
C TYR A 112 14.73 -10.05 10.78
N LEU A 113 14.85 -10.57 12.02
CA LEU A 113 13.78 -10.46 13.00
C LEU A 113 13.41 -9.00 13.36
N PRO A 114 14.36 -8.13 13.75
CA PRO A 114 14.02 -6.74 14.06
C PRO A 114 13.44 -5.98 12.86
N LEU A 115 13.97 -6.21 11.66
CA LEU A 115 13.44 -5.57 10.44
C LEU A 115 12.05 -6.10 10.08
N HIS A 116 11.80 -7.40 10.24
CA HIS A 116 10.49 -8.02 10.02
C HIS A 116 9.42 -7.38 10.90
N GLU A 117 9.70 -7.22 12.20
CA GLU A 117 8.78 -6.56 13.13
C GLU A 117 8.61 -5.07 12.81
N GLN A 118 9.70 -4.38 12.48
CA GLN A 118 9.68 -2.95 12.14
C GLN A 118 8.85 -2.66 10.89
N LEU A 119 8.98 -3.48 9.85
CA LEU A 119 8.21 -3.35 8.60
C LEU A 119 6.71 -3.56 8.85
N GLN A 120 6.32 -4.44 9.77
CA GLN A 120 4.91 -4.58 10.16
C GLN A 120 4.39 -3.32 10.86
N GLN A 121 5.19 -2.69 11.71
CA GLN A 121 4.81 -1.41 12.35
C GLN A 121 4.65 -0.30 11.31
N TYR A 122 5.55 -0.21 10.32
CA TYR A 122 5.46 0.78 9.25
C TYR A 122 4.23 0.55 8.37
N ALA A 123 3.94 -0.70 8.00
CA ALA A 123 2.73 -1.05 7.26
C ALA A 123 1.46 -0.56 7.98
N ASN A 124 1.38 -0.75 9.30
CA ASN A 124 0.24 -0.25 10.10
C ASN A 124 0.17 1.29 10.12
N GLN A 125 1.32 1.97 10.18
CA GLN A 125 1.38 3.43 10.12
C GLN A 125 0.90 3.95 8.75
N TYR A 126 1.34 3.33 7.65
CA TYR A 126 0.91 3.76 6.31
C TYR A 126 -0.59 3.63 6.12
N LEU A 127 -1.21 2.53 6.56
CA LEU A 127 -2.68 2.40 6.53
C LEU A 127 -3.37 3.45 7.40
N LYS A 128 -2.88 3.68 8.62
CA LYS A 128 -3.44 4.71 9.52
C LYS A 128 -3.43 6.08 8.85
N TYR A 129 -2.31 6.49 8.26
CA TYR A 129 -2.23 7.81 7.63
C TYR A 129 -2.96 7.86 6.29
N ALA A 130 -3.01 6.78 5.51
CA ALA A 130 -3.82 6.71 4.31
C ALA A 130 -5.30 6.96 4.64
N ASP A 131 -5.80 6.34 5.71
CA ASP A 131 -7.17 6.54 6.21
C ASP A 131 -7.41 7.99 6.65
N ILE A 132 -6.52 8.57 7.47
CA ILE A 132 -6.63 9.98 7.89
C ILE A 132 -6.71 10.94 6.69
N MET A 133 -5.87 10.74 5.66
CA MET A 133 -5.88 11.58 4.46
C MET A 133 -7.12 11.34 3.61
N ALA A 134 -7.55 10.09 3.46
CA ALA A 134 -8.75 9.73 2.71
C ALA A 134 -10.01 10.33 3.35
N GLU A 135 -10.17 10.20 4.66
CA GLU A 135 -11.28 10.81 5.38
C GLU A 135 -11.24 12.34 5.32
N ARG A 136 -10.05 12.96 5.28
CA ARG A 136 -9.94 14.41 5.08
C ARG A 136 -10.47 14.85 3.71
N VAL A 137 -10.24 14.06 2.65
CA VAL A 137 -10.84 14.30 1.32
C VAL A 137 -12.38 14.27 1.40
N LEU A 138 -12.94 13.32 2.14
CA LEU A 138 -14.39 13.23 2.37
C LEU A 138 -14.92 14.44 3.14
N GLN A 139 -14.18 14.92 4.15
CA GLN A 139 -14.56 16.12 4.92
C GLN A 139 -14.59 17.40 4.08
N VAL A 140 -13.76 17.49 3.03
CA VAL A 140 -13.81 18.61 2.07
C VAL A 140 -14.81 18.38 0.93
N GLY A 141 -15.58 17.30 1.00
CA GLY A 141 -16.73 17.06 0.13
C GLY A 141 -16.44 16.41 -1.21
N HIS A 142 -15.26 15.81 -1.39
CA HIS A 142 -14.89 15.09 -2.60
C HIS A 142 -14.72 13.59 -2.35
N PRO A 143 -14.88 12.74 -3.38
CA PRO A 143 -14.55 11.32 -3.29
C PRO A 143 -13.03 11.09 -3.34
N ILE A 144 -12.59 9.96 -2.79
CA ILE A 144 -11.20 9.50 -2.79
C ILE A 144 -11.14 8.10 -3.41
N ASP A 145 -10.08 7.81 -4.16
CA ASP A 145 -9.92 6.55 -4.88
C ASP A 145 -8.72 5.73 -4.39
N GLY A 146 -9.02 4.64 -3.71
CA GLY A 146 -8.03 3.67 -3.22
C GLY A 146 -8.02 2.36 -4.01
N ARG A 147 -8.67 2.26 -5.18
CA ARG A 147 -8.72 1.02 -5.96
C ARG A 147 -7.32 0.61 -6.39
N THR A 148 -7.02 -0.69 -6.37
CA THR A 148 -5.67 -1.21 -6.66
C THR A 148 -5.11 -0.79 -8.01
N ALA A 149 -5.95 -0.71 -9.05
CA ALA A 149 -5.54 -0.23 -10.37
C ALA A 149 -5.08 1.25 -10.34
N VAL A 150 -5.67 2.06 -9.47
CA VAL A 150 -5.37 3.49 -9.32
C VAL A 150 -4.08 3.66 -8.53
N VAL A 151 -3.92 2.88 -7.45
CA VAL A 151 -2.67 2.82 -6.68
C VAL A 151 -1.50 2.46 -7.60
N ALA A 152 -1.64 1.38 -8.36
CA ALA A 152 -0.60 0.92 -9.30
C ALA A 152 -0.27 1.94 -10.40
N ALA A 153 -1.26 2.69 -10.88
CA ALA A 153 -1.04 3.70 -11.92
C ALA A 153 -0.43 5.01 -11.39
N ASN A 154 -0.77 5.41 -10.16
CA ASN A 154 -0.58 6.79 -9.71
C ASN A 154 0.44 6.96 -8.57
N ALA A 155 0.78 5.91 -7.82
CA ALA A 155 1.78 6.02 -6.74
C ALA A 155 3.17 6.46 -7.27
N ASN A 156 3.50 6.04 -8.50
CA ASN A 156 4.71 6.46 -9.20
C ASN A 156 5.99 6.26 -8.37
N LEU A 157 6.13 5.06 -7.77
CA LEU A 157 7.30 4.61 -6.99
C LEU A 157 8.14 3.55 -7.72
N GLY A 158 7.84 3.29 -9.01
CA GLY A 158 8.44 2.22 -9.79
C GLY A 158 7.92 0.83 -9.39
N GLU A 159 8.41 -0.21 -10.06
CA GLU A 159 8.08 -1.60 -9.71
C GLU A 159 8.85 -2.04 -8.44
N PHE A 160 8.19 -2.77 -7.54
CA PHE A 160 8.85 -3.36 -6.38
C PHE A 160 9.27 -4.80 -6.71
N PRO A 161 10.52 -5.21 -6.42
CA PRO A 161 10.98 -6.54 -6.80
C PRO A 161 10.19 -7.65 -6.08
N GLY A 162 9.78 -8.65 -6.86
CA GLY A 162 9.21 -9.87 -6.33
C GLY A 162 10.24 -10.83 -5.73
N GLY A 163 9.77 -11.79 -4.94
CA GLY A 163 10.61 -12.84 -4.35
C GLY A 163 11.42 -12.37 -3.13
N TYR A 164 12.44 -13.16 -2.77
CA TYR A 164 13.26 -12.92 -1.58
C TYR A 164 14.20 -11.72 -1.75
N LEU A 165 14.31 -10.91 -0.68
CA LEU A 165 15.24 -9.78 -0.58
C LEU A 165 16.21 -9.99 0.57
N SER A 166 17.49 -9.68 0.36
CA SER A 166 18.42 -9.54 1.49
C SER A 166 18.06 -8.33 2.34
N ASP A 167 18.46 -8.32 3.60
CA ASP A 167 18.34 -7.15 4.49
C ASP A 167 18.93 -5.88 3.87
N LYS A 168 20.10 -5.96 3.24
CA LYS A 168 20.72 -4.84 2.54
C LYS A 168 19.89 -4.35 1.35
N GLN A 169 19.36 -5.26 0.53
CA GLN A 169 18.51 -4.89 -0.62
C GLN A 169 17.22 -4.21 -0.15
N MET A 170 16.56 -4.81 0.84
CA MET A 170 15.34 -4.27 1.43
C MET A 170 15.57 -2.87 2.00
N LEU A 171 16.65 -2.67 2.79
CA LEU A 171 16.99 -1.36 3.36
C LEU A 171 17.19 -0.29 2.28
N ILE A 172 17.90 -0.60 1.19
CA ILE A 172 18.09 0.35 0.08
C ILE A 172 16.74 0.72 -0.56
N LEU A 173 15.97 -0.29 -0.97
CA LEU A 173 14.72 -0.10 -1.69
C LEU A 173 13.67 0.66 -0.87
N MET A 174 13.45 0.23 0.38
CA MET A 174 12.48 0.88 1.26
C MET A 174 12.92 2.30 1.63
N THR A 175 14.21 2.52 1.93
CA THR A 175 14.70 3.87 2.25
C THR A 175 14.51 4.82 1.08
N GLU A 176 14.78 4.40 -0.16
CA GLU A 176 14.58 5.22 -1.36
C GLU A 176 13.10 5.59 -1.57
N ARG A 177 12.20 4.61 -1.44
CA ARG A 177 10.76 4.83 -1.58
C ARG A 177 10.20 5.77 -0.51
N ILE A 178 10.52 5.51 0.76
CA ILE A 178 10.08 6.36 1.88
C ILE A 178 10.63 7.78 1.71
N THR A 179 11.90 7.94 1.31
CA THR A 179 12.50 9.26 1.06
C THR A 179 11.80 9.99 -0.08
N THR A 180 11.41 9.28 -1.14
CA THR A 180 10.66 9.86 -2.27
C THR A 180 9.30 10.39 -1.81
N VAL A 181 8.54 9.58 -1.08
CA VAL A 181 7.23 10.01 -0.54
C VAL A 181 7.40 11.14 0.47
N ALA A 182 8.38 11.08 1.37
CA ALA A 182 8.65 12.15 2.34
C ALA A 182 8.95 13.48 1.65
N LYS A 183 9.71 13.47 0.54
CA LYS A 183 9.97 14.69 -0.25
C LYS A 183 8.69 15.25 -0.87
N ARG A 184 7.84 14.39 -1.45
CA ARG A 184 6.56 14.81 -2.05
C ARG A 184 5.59 15.34 -0.99
N VAL A 185 5.52 14.71 0.18
CA VAL A 185 4.72 15.20 1.31
C VAL A 185 5.17 16.61 1.74
N ARG A 186 6.47 16.90 1.82
CA ARG A 186 6.95 18.28 2.11
C ARG A 186 6.51 19.30 1.06
N GLN A 187 6.53 18.94 -0.22
CA GLN A 187 6.04 19.81 -1.28
C GLN A 187 4.53 20.11 -1.13
N ARG A 188 3.75 19.09 -0.74
CA ARG A 188 2.31 19.25 -0.47
C ARG A 188 2.04 20.07 0.80
N ILE A 189 2.89 19.95 1.84
CA ILE A 189 2.83 20.83 3.02
C ILE A 189 2.99 22.30 2.61
N ASP A 190 4.00 22.61 1.79
CA ASP A 190 4.26 23.98 1.31
C ASP A 190 3.12 24.53 0.45
N HIS A 191 2.49 23.66 -0.35
CA HIS A 191 1.36 24.02 -1.19
C HIS A 191 0.09 24.25 -0.36
N LEU A 192 -0.33 23.25 0.42
CA LEU A 192 -1.56 23.31 1.21
C LEU A 192 -1.47 24.27 2.39
N GLY A 193 -0.27 24.61 2.87
CA GLY A 193 -0.08 25.65 3.90
C GLY A 193 -0.61 27.02 3.48
N LYS A 194 -0.81 27.26 2.17
CA LYS A 194 -1.40 28.50 1.62
C LYS A 194 -2.90 28.38 1.33
N ILE A 195 -3.45 27.16 1.38
CA ILE A 195 -4.81 26.84 0.94
C ILE A 195 -5.68 26.48 2.14
N ASP A 196 -5.23 25.49 2.91
CA ASP A 196 -5.89 24.94 4.10
C ASP A 196 -4.86 24.46 5.12
N GLU A 197 -4.63 25.28 6.15
CA GLU A 197 -3.68 25.02 7.24
C GLU A 197 -4.01 23.73 8.00
N VAL A 198 -5.30 23.35 8.09
CA VAL A 198 -5.73 22.13 8.78
C VAL A 198 -5.20 20.89 8.07
N THR A 199 -5.36 20.81 6.74
CA THR A 199 -4.81 19.69 5.97
C THR A 199 -3.28 19.71 5.96
N SER A 200 -2.67 20.89 5.84
CA SER A 200 -1.20 21.02 5.91
C SER A 200 -0.64 20.51 7.24
N ASN A 201 -1.32 20.77 8.36
CA ASN A 201 -0.95 20.24 9.68
C ASN A 201 -0.97 18.70 9.73
N GLN A 202 -2.01 18.07 9.14
CA GLN A 202 -2.07 16.60 9.08
C GLN A 202 -0.92 16.01 8.25
N LEU A 203 -0.51 16.67 7.17
CA LEU A 203 0.65 16.26 6.38
C LEU A 203 1.98 16.45 7.12
N GLN A 204 2.10 17.46 7.99
CA GLN A 204 3.29 17.64 8.83
C GLN A 204 3.49 16.46 9.80
N GLU A 205 2.41 15.97 10.42
CA GLU A 205 2.44 14.76 11.25
C GLU A 205 2.92 13.53 10.45
N LEU A 206 2.43 13.36 9.22
CA LEU A 206 2.91 12.31 8.33
C LEU A 206 4.39 12.49 7.97
N SER A 207 4.82 13.72 7.63
CA SER A 207 6.21 14.02 7.28
C SER A 207 7.17 13.64 8.43
N TYR A 208 6.80 13.95 9.68
CA TYR A 208 7.59 13.56 10.83
C TYR A 208 7.75 12.04 10.94
N VAL A 209 6.67 11.29 10.71
CA VAL A 209 6.71 9.82 10.71
C VAL A 209 7.62 9.30 9.61
N LEU A 210 7.46 9.75 8.37
CA LEU A 210 8.30 9.30 7.25
C LEU A 210 9.78 9.62 7.47
N ASP A 211 10.10 10.81 7.97
CA ASP A 211 11.48 11.22 8.26
C ASP A 211 12.12 10.38 9.37
N LYS A 212 11.34 10.04 10.39
CA LYS A 212 11.78 9.11 11.44
C LYS A 212 12.10 7.73 10.84
N GLN A 213 11.27 7.23 9.94
CA GLN A 213 11.50 5.93 9.28
C GLN A 213 12.76 5.95 8.41
N VAL A 214 12.96 7.02 7.62
CA VAL A 214 14.20 7.22 6.83
C VAL A 214 15.42 7.22 7.73
N TRP A 215 15.38 7.92 8.87
CA TRP A 215 16.47 7.89 9.84
C TRP A 215 16.73 6.48 10.37
N GLN A 216 15.68 5.79 10.83
CA GLN A 216 15.78 4.45 11.41
C GLN A 216 16.37 3.44 10.42
N PHE A 217 16.02 3.49 9.14
CA PHE A 217 16.63 2.61 8.14
C PHE A 217 18.04 3.04 7.74
N ARG A 218 18.29 4.35 7.56
CA ARG A 218 19.61 4.86 7.19
C ARG A 218 20.70 4.48 8.18
N VAL A 219 20.39 4.42 9.48
CA VAL A 219 21.40 4.03 10.50
C VAL A 219 21.79 2.54 10.42
N HIS A 220 20.98 1.69 9.80
CA HIS A 220 21.36 0.29 9.52
C HIS A 220 22.28 0.14 8.31
N MET A 221 22.45 1.18 7.49
CA MET A 221 23.23 1.14 6.24
C MET A 221 24.70 1.57 6.42
N GLN A 222 25.20 1.62 7.65
CA GLN A 222 26.56 2.03 7.99
C GLN A 222 27.57 0.88 7.88
#